data_AF-A0A7C5V938-F1
#
_entry.id   AF-A0A7C5V938-F1
#
_cell.length_a   1.000
_cell.length_b   1.000
_cell.length_c   1.000
_cell.angle_alpha   90.00
_cell.angle_beta   90.00
_cell.angle_gamma   90.00
#
_symmetry.space_group_name_H-M   'P 1'
#
loop_
_entity.id
_entity.type
_entity.pdbx_description
1 polymer ?
#
loop_
_entity_poly.entity_id
_entity_poly.type
_entity_poly.pdbx_seq_one_letter_code
_entity_poly.pdbx_strand_id
1 'polypeptide(L)'
;MIRFPAFLPSGSLRSRGQISCLFFVLLFSFLEGQELSERAVRYRPQDWITFSCMRDVHSIALGHDEVYFGTSGGIARSHRFQNRWLFPFTVSDGLDDNVIRIVDYDHQTGLLWCSTRRGLNFYRSGTEQWRRVSYRTIPVDGVDRIGSGERALWIQKGDDIWQGDPWTFSFSVSSFEKAVQDRVQWARTQPGDLPATLILEGGYHWIENRVLDPLLRTFPVTVSAADRFERMWIGTEGLGVLEVDTGVWTGRPIFFGPWTSRIDAMAWSDRGLWMGGEDPKGGITHWDRERNQWTTFEARAFQGLLSHRVRQILDDGRRVWFATQEGLAVYRKESGTWRTLTVFDNLPGNDILSLAHSGNHLWVGSSHGLSRVDASENVEPVEEKGLTFVPFYFLECRDSLLWAGTDRGIVEYRIPSGPWRWLQGHAGIMAHNIYVVSALENEVWFGTDDGVEVLDRAKNTWRGFPRAHYFQGDSIRTLLADHQTIWVGTQNGLIKYVKSENRWVRYTINDGLPDNRVSWLLLDGDYLWIGTRGGLVRFFWNAPYRID
;
A
#
# COMPACT_ATOMS: atom_id res chain seq x y z
N MET A 1 -37.88 38.45 -22.47
CA MET A 1 -38.76 39.64 -22.54
C MET A 1 -39.77 39.52 -21.40
N ILE A 2 -40.06 40.61 -20.68
CA ILE A 2 -41.03 40.77 -19.56
C ILE A 2 -40.44 40.38 -18.18
N ARG A 3 -39.80 41.29 -17.43
CA ARG A 3 -40.27 42.42 -16.57
C ARG A 3 -40.79 41.99 -15.18
N PHE A 4 -39.98 42.27 -14.15
CA PHE A 4 -40.40 42.44 -12.75
C PHE A 4 -41.09 43.81 -12.56
N PRO A 5 -41.90 43.95 -11.50
CA PRO A 5 -41.84 45.17 -10.70
C PRO A 5 -41.74 44.91 -9.18
N ALA A 6 -40.97 45.77 -8.53
CA ALA A 6 -40.90 45.97 -7.09
C ALA A 6 -42.01 46.92 -6.61
N PHE A 7 -42.38 46.85 -5.32
CA PHE A 7 -42.34 47.96 -4.33
C PHE A 7 -43.19 47.62 -3.08
N LEU A 8 -42.57 47.81 -1.90
CA LEU A 8 -43.22 47.96 -0.59
C LEU A 8 -43.85 49.36 -0.45
N PRO A 9 -44.75 49.56 0.53
CA PRO A 9 -44.39 50.51 1.59
C PRO A 9 -44.83 50.14 3.02
N SER A 10 -44.18 50.83 3.95
CA SER A 10 -44.13 50.80 5.42
C SER A 10 -45.35 51.38 6.18
N GLY A 11 -45.55 50.97 7.44
CA GLY A 11 -46.47 51.64 8.40
C GLY A 11 -46.36 51.19 9.88
N SER A 12 -45.61 51.98 10.67
CA SER A 12 -45.60 52.31 12.13
C SER A 12 -46.25 51.44 13.25
N LEU A 13 -45.39 50.96 14.18
CA LEU A 13 -45.27 51.16 15.65
C LEU A 13 -46.47 51.40 16.63
N ARG A 14 -46.45 50.58 17.72
CA ARG A 14 -46.90 50.74 19.16
C ARG A 14 -48.12 49.90 19.54
N SER A 15 -48.25 49.24 20.70
CA SER A 15 -47.35 48.85 21.80
C SER A 15 -48.14 47.96 22.79
N ARG A 16 -47.43 47.04 23.48
CA ARG A 16 -47.74 46.37 24.77
C ARG A 16 -48.81 45.27 24.84
N GLY A 17 -48.37 44.11 25.31
CA GLY A 17 -49.21 43.06 25.88
C GLY A 17 -48.50 41.71 25.98
N GLN A 18 -47.70 41.51 27.02
CA GLN A 18 -47.03 40.25 27.36
C GLN A 18 -47.99 39.05 27.40
N ILE A 19 -47.55 37.92 26.86
CA ILE A 19 -47.52 36.55 27.43
C ILE A 19 -47.59 35.54 26.27
N SER A 20 -46.68 34.57 26.27
CA SER A 20 -46.55 33.40 25.36
C SER A 20 -45.39 33.45 24.33
N CYS A 21 -44.17 33.68 24.79
CA CYS A 21 -42.95 33.23 24.10
C CYS A 21 -42.30 32.11 24.92
N LEU A 22 -42.77 30.87 24.74
CA LEU A 22 -42.12 29.68 25.32
C LEU A 22 -42.20 28.43 24.44
N PHE A 23 -42.51 28.58 23.13
CA PHE A 23 -42.67 27.42 22.25
C PHE A 23 -42.03 27.54 20.84
N PHE A 24 -41.14 28.51 20.62
CA PHE A 24 -40.56 28.75 19.28
C PHE A 24 -39.03 29.00 19.25
N VAL A 25 -38.28 28.50 20.24
CA VAL A 25 -36.80 28.60 20.28
C VAL A 25 -36.10 27.23 20.25
N LEU A 26 -36.84 26.12 20.22
CA LEU A 26 -36.26 24.76 20.24
C LEU A 26 -36.16 24.07 18.86
N LEU A 27 -36.42 24.78 17.76
CA LEU A 27 -36.36 24.18 16.41
C LEU A 27 -35.31 24.81 15.47
N PHE A 28 -34.53 25.81 15.92
CA PHE A 28 -33.54 26.49 15.08
C PHE A 28 -32.08 26.35 15.55
N SER A 29 -31.82 25.56 16.59
CA SER A 29 -30.46 25.30 17.10
C SER A 29 -29.87 23.95 16.63
N PHE A 30 -30.59 23.21 15.78
CA PHE A 30 -30.19 21.88 15.28
C PHE A 30 -29.67 21.88 13.83
N LEU A 31 -29.51 23.05 13.20
CA LEU A 31 -29.16 23.15 11.78
C LEU A 31 -27.91 23.99 11.47
N GLU A 32 -27.23 24.56 12.46
CA GLU A 32 -25.97 25.28 12.25
C GLU A 32 -24.80 24.48 12.81
N GLY A 33 -24.12 23.71 11.95
CA GLY A 33 -22.86 23.07 12.32
C GLY A 33 -22.47 21.81 11.56
N GLN A 34 -23.31 21.29 10.66
CA GLN A 34 -22.86 20.28 9.70
C GLN A 34 -22.84 20.92 8.31
N GLU A 35 -21.68 21.47 7.94
CA GLU A 35 -21.29 21.43 6.53
C GLU A 35 -21.15 19.95 6.15
N LEU A 36 -22.30 19.33 5.85
CA LEU A 36 -22.36 18.13 5.06
C LEU A 36 -21.82 18.50 3.69
N SER A 37 -20.50 18.41 3.55
CA SER A 37 -19.92 18.13 2.24
C SER A 37 -20.38 16.71 1.90
N GLU A 38 -21.59 16.59 1.36
CA GLU A 38 -22.01 15.44 0.57
C GLU A 38 -21.18 15.43 -0.71
N ARG A 39 -19.86 15.24 -0.58
CA ARG A 39 -19.15 14.56 -1.66
C ARG A 39 -19.73 13.16 -1.65
N ALA A 40 -20.52 12.85 -2.68
CA ALA A 40 -20.94 11.48 -2.95
C ALA A 40 -19.72 10.58 -2.74
N VAL A 41 -19.80 9.71 -1.73
CA VAL A 41 -18.70 8.84 -1.35
C VAL A 41 -18.49 7.87 -2.52
N ARG A 42 -17.53 8.20 -3.39
CA ARG A 42 -17.26 7.49 -4.65
C ARG A 42 -16.88 6.02 -4.40
N TYR A 43 -16.35 5.72 -3.21
CA TYR A 43 -15.84 4.42 -2.82
C TYR A 43 -16.41 3.97 -1.49
N ARG A 44 -16.87 2.72 -1.39
CA ARG A 44 -17.28 2.14 -0.11
C ARG A 44 -16.06 1.75 0.72
N PRO A 45 -16.19 1.59 2.06
CA PRO A 45 -15.14 0.98 2.87
C PRO A 45 -14.63 -0.30 2.23
N GLN A 46 -13.30 -0.51 2.26
CA GLN A 46 -12.61 -1.65 1.67
C GLN A 46 -12.59 -1.73 0.14
N ASP A 47 -13.15 -0.76 -0.60
CA ASP A 47 -12.90 -0.65 -2.04
C ASP A 47 -11.41 -0.49 -2.32
N TRP A 48 -10.75 0.32 -1.49
CA TRP A 48 -9.31 0.53 -1.51
C TRP A 48 -8.74 0.10 -0.17
N ILE A 49 -7.83 -0.89 -0.20
CA ILE A 49 -7.06 -1.28 0.97
C ILE A 49 -5.59 -1.05 0.66
N THR A 50 -4.92 -0.28 1.51
CA THR A 50 -3.50 0.03 1.36
C THR A 50 -2.69 -0.67 2.44
N PHE A 51 -1.65 -1.39 2.02
CA PHE A 51 -0.61 -1.93 2.89
C PHE A 51 0.69 -1.15 2.65
N SER A 52 0.94 -0.14 3.47
CA SER A 52 2.23 0.54 3.53
C SER A 52 3.20 -0.19 4.45
N CYS A 53 4.45 0.28 4.53
CA CYS A 53 5.38 -0.17 5.55
C CYS A 53 4.92 0.30 6.95
N MET A 54 4.62 -0.62 7.86
CA MET A 54 4.06 -0.35 9.20
C MET A 54 5.00 -0.79 10.34
N ARG A 55 6.32 -0.75 10.09
CA ARG A 55 7.33 -1.26 11.03
C ARG A 55 7.68 -0.30 12.17
N ASP A 56 7.42 0.99 11.99
CA ASP A 56 7.65 1.99 13.02
C ASP A 56 6.37 2.16 13.83
N VAL A 57 6.35 1.59 15.03
CA VAL A 57 5.19 1.62 15.93
C VAL A 57 5.39 2.73 16.95
N HIS A 58 4.41 3.63 17.09
CA HIS A 58 4.49 4.79 17.99
C HIS A 58 3.52 4.68 19.17
N SER A 59 2.41 3.96 18.99
CA SER A 59 1.38 3.82 20.00
C SER A 59 0.61 2.50 19.88
N ILE A 60 0.04 2.05 21.00
CA ILE A 60 -0.78 0.84 21.06
C ILE A 60 -2.07 1.14 21.82
N ALA A 61 -3.20 0.70 21.26
CA ALA A 61 -4.49 0.68 21.97
C ALA A 61 -5.03 -0.75 22.00
N LEU A 62 -5.53 -1.15 23.18
CA LEU A 62 -6.16 -2.45 23.38
C LEU A 62 -7.67 -2.27 23.27
N GLY A 63 -8.28 -2.81 22.22
CA GLY A 63 -9.72 -2.90 22.06
C GLY A 63 -10.33 -4.09 22.80
N HIS A 64 -11.60 -4.36 22.53
CA HIS A 64 -12.28 -5.53 23.06
C HIS A 64 -11.72 -6.84 22.49
N ASP A 65 -11.68 -6.93 21.16
CA ASP A 65 -11.25 -8.09 20.38
C ASP A 65 -10.07 -7.79 19.44
N GLU A 66 -9.68 -6.52 19.31
CA GLU A 66 -8.60 -6.05 18.44
C GLU A 66 -7.49 -5.35 19.24
N VAL A 67 -6.29 -5.37 18.69
CA VAL A 67 -5.16 -4.53 19.11
C VAL A 67 -4.81 -3.62 17.96
N TYR A 68 -4.75 -2.32 18.24
CA TYR A 68 -4.44 -1.26 17.29
C TYR A 68 -3.02 -0.77 17.51
N PHE A 69 -2.24 -0.70 16.44
CA PHE A 69 -0.87 -0.19 16.45
C PHE A 69 -0.84 1.07 15.60
N GLY A 70 -0.62 2.23 16.23
CA GLY A 70 -0.38 3.47 15.51
C GLY A 70 1.03 3.45 14.93
N THR A 71 1.15 3.54 13.61
CA THR A 71 2.43 3.44 12.89
C THR A 71 2.70 4.62 11.98
N SER A 72 3.89 4.69 11.40
CA SER A 72 4.21 5.64 10.32
C SER A 72 3.44 5.40 9.01
N GLY A 73 2.77 4.26 8.86
CA GLY A 73 2.06 3.85 7.64
C GLY A 73 0.53 3.76 7.77
N GLY A 74 0.00 3.96 8.97
CA GLY A 74 -1.43 3.86 9.27
C GLY A 74 -1.64 3.14 10.59
N ILE A 75 -2.83 2.59 10.79
CA ILE A 75 -3.15 1.79 11.96
C ILE A 75 -3.12 0.32 11.56
N ALA A 76 -2.09 -0.41 11.98
CA ALA A 76 -2.07 -1.86 11.86
C ALA A 76 -3.01 -2.47 12.93
N ARG A 77 -3.65 -3.58 12.59
CA ARG A 77 -4.70 -4.19 13.42
C ARG A 77 -4.48 -5.68 13.54
N SER A 78 -4.43 -6.20 14.76
CA SER A 78 -4.40 -7.64 15.00
C SER A 78 -5.59 -8.06 15.83
N HIS A 79 -6.11 -9.26 15.57
CA HIS A 79 -7.11 -9.83 16.46
C HIS A 79 -6.42 -10.28 17.75
N ARG A 80 -7.00 -9.93 18.90
CA ARG A 80 -6.40 -10.13 20.21
C ARG A 80 -6.31 -11.60 20.61
N PHE A 81 -7.34 -12.37 20.25
CA PHE A 81 -7.46 -13.80 20.62
C PHE A 81 -7.13 -14.77 19.48
N GLN A 82 -6.95 -14.27 18.26
CA GLN A 82 -6.64 -15.07 17.08
C GLN A 82 -5.32 -14.56 16.56
N ASN A 83 -4.35 -15.44 16.31
CA ASN A 83 -3.05 -15.03 15.80
C ASN A 83 -3.15 -14.62 14.31
N ARG A 84 -3.78 -13.48 14.04
CA ARG A 84 -4.17 -13.04 12.70
C ARG A 84 -4.25 -11.52 12.63
N TRP A 85 -3.60 -10.96 11.61
CA TRP A 85 -3.75 -9.55 11.23
C TRP A 85 -5.08 -9.28 10.51
N LEU A 86 -5.64 -8.09 10.73
CA LEU A 86 -6.78 -7.55 10.03
C LEU A 86 -6.31 -6.54 8.97
N PHE A 87 -7.20 -6.13 8.08
CA PHE A 87 -6.88 -5.04 7.17
C PHE A 87 -6.60 -3.75 7.95
N PRO A 88 -5.54 -3.03 7.57
CA PRO A 88 -5.16 -1.82 8.28
C PRO A 88 -6.16 -0.70 8.00
N PHE A 89 -6.10 0.35 8.81
CA PHE A 89 -6.69 1.62 8.45
C PHE A 89 -5.64 2.57 7.91
N THR A 90 -5.93 3.15 6.76
CA THR A 90 -5.08 4.13 6.07
C THR A 90 -5.91 5.28 5.51
N VAL A 91 -5.28 6.22 4.80
CA VAL A 91 -5.97 7.31 4.09
C VAL A 91 -7.03 6.78 3.12
N SER A 92 -6.82 5.58 2.55
CA SER A 92 -7.83 4.97 1.66
C SER A 92 -9.12 4.56 2.40
N ASP A 93 -9.07 4.43 3.72
CA ASP A 93 -10.21 4.15 4.60
C ASP A 93 -10.85 5.44 5.17
N GLY A 94 -10.32 6.61 4.80
CA GLY A 94 -10.83 7.92 5.24
C GLY A 94 -10.01 8.59 6.35
N LEU A 95 -8.88 8.02 6.78
CA LEU A 95 -7.92 8.75 7.62
C LEU A 95 -7.40 9.99 6.88
N ASP A 96 -7.09 11.06 7.61
CA ASP A 96 -6.59 12.29 7.00
C ASP A 96 -5.09 12.25 6.67
N ASP A 97 -4.31 11.39 7.35
CA ASP A 97 -2.89 11.12 7.15
C ASP A 97 -2.55 9.70 7.67
N ASN A 98 -1.58 9.03 7.04
CA ASN A 98 -1.11 7.70 7.44
C ASN A 98 -0.14 7.74 8.63
N VAL A 99 0.49 8.87 8.94
CA VAL A 99 1.41 8.94 10.08
C VAL A 99 0.62 9.10 11.37
N ILE A 100 0.46 8.00 12.10
CA ILE A 100 -0.29 7.92 13.35
C ILE A 100 0.66 8.10 14.52
N ARG A 101 0.43 9.15 15.32
CA ARG A 101 1.22 9.41 16.53
C ARG A 101 0.64 8.68 17.74
N ILE A 102 -0.67 8.74 17.90
CA ILE A 102 -1.40 8.21 19.06
C ILE A 102 -2.63 7.52 18.53
N VAL A 103 -2.91 6.33 19.06
CA VAL A 103 -4.18 5.61 18.92
C VAL A 103 -4.72 5.32 20.32
N ASP A 104 -6.03 5.51 20.52
CA ASP A 104 -6.72 5.23 21.78
C ASP A 104 -8.06 4.55 21.51
N TYR A 105 -8.43 3.56 22.31
CA TYR A 105 -9.72 2.88 22.21
C TYR A 105 -10.57 3.21 23.44
N ASP A 106 -11.68 3.91 23.22
CA ASP A 106 -12.62 4.24 24.28
C ASP A 106 -13.57 3.07 24.53
N HIS A 107 -13.33 2.33 25.62
CA HIS A 107 -14.16 1.19 26.01
C HIS A 107 -15.61 1.54 26.41
N GLN A 108 -15.91 2.81 26.70
CA GLN A 108 -17.28 3.22 27.06
C GLN A 108 -18.12 3.49 25.82
N THR A 109 -17.52 4.12 24.80
CA THR A 109 -18.24 4.53 23.58
C THR A 109 -18.02 3.57 22.41
N GLY A 110 -16.97 2.75 22.46
CA GLY A 110 -16.51 1.91 21.36
C GLY A 110 -15.84 2.69 20.23
N LEU A 111 -15.54 3.97 20.44
CA LEU A 111 -14.85 4.81 19.45
C LEU A 111 -13.34 4.56 19.49
N LEU A 112 -12.75 4.47 18.31
CA LEU A 112 -11.30 4.47 18.14
C LEU A 112 -10.86 5.89 17.78
N TRP A 113 -9.97 6.47 18.58
CA TRP A 113 -9.41 7.80 18.38
C TRP A 113 -7.99 7.68 17.85
N CYS A 114 -7.59 8.61 17.00
CA CYS A 114 -6.18 8.75 16.66
C CYS A 114 -5.77 10.19 16.36
N SER A 115 -4.54 10.55 16.74
CA SER A 115 -3.91 11.80 16.29
C SER A 115 -2.95 11.52 15.15
N THR A 116 -3.04 12.34 14.11
CA THR A 116 -2.13 12.34 12.96
C THR A 116 -1.33 13.64 12.93
N ARG A 117 -0.48 13.84 11.91
CA ARG A 117 0.18 15.13 11.68
C ARG A 117 -0.81 16.24 11.31
N ARG A 118 -2.00 15.89 10.82
CA ARG A 118 -3.03 16.83 10.35
C ARG A 118 -4.09 17.09 11.42
N GLY A 119 -4.38 16.14 12.30
CA GLY A 119 -5.15 16.43 13.49
C GLY A 119 -5.73 15.22 14.18
N LEU A 120 -6.78 15.45 14.98
CA LEU A 120 -7.51 14.42 15.69
C LEU A 120 -8.62 13.83 14.81
N ASN A 121 -8.67 12.50 14.78
CA ASN A 121 -9.65 11.72 14.05
C ASN A 121 -10.30 10.69 14.98
N PHE A 122 -11.50 10.25 14.62
CA PHE A 122 -12.17 9.14 15.26
C PHE A 122 -12.82 8.22 14.24
N TYR A 123 -12.91 6.95 14.60
CA TYR A 123 -13.58 5.90 13.86
C TYR A 123 -14.73 5.34 14.68
N ARG A 124 -15.88 5.23 14.03
CA ARG A 124 -17.08 4.63 14.60
C ARG A 124 -17.37 3.33 13.87
N SER A 125 -17.29 2.21 14.60
CA SER A 125 -17.53 0.86 14.06
C SER A 125 -18.89 0.74 13.37
N GLY A 126 -19.94 1.32 13.95
CA GLY A 126 -21.30 1.25 13.38
C GLY A 126 -21.50 1.98 12.04
N THR A 127 -20.63 2.92 11.67
CA THR A 127 -20.69 3.61 10.37
C THR A 127 -19.52 3.27 9.45
N GLU A 128 -18.54 2.51 9.94
CA GLU A 128 -17.32 2.13 9.21
C GLU A 128 -16.61 3.32 8.53
N GLN A 129 -16.55 4.47 9.22
CA GLN A 129 -16.02 5.71 8.66
C GLN A 129 -15.13 6.42 9.66
N TRP A 130 -13.97 6.86 9.15
CA TRP A 130 -13.12 7.84 9.80
C TRP A 130 -13.68 9.24 9.62
N ARG A 131 -13.58 10.04 10.67
CA ARG A 131 -13.97 11.45 10.67
C ARG A 131 -12.94 12.28 11.41
N ARG A 132 -12.62 13.44 10.84
CA ARG A 132 -11.78 14.45 11.48
C ARG A 132 -12.61 15.31 12.41
N VAL A 133 -12.07 15.63 13.57
CA VAL A 133 -12.69 16.58 14.51
C VAL A 133 -12.53 18.01 13.98
N SER A 134 -13.62 18.79 13.99
CA SER A 134 -13.62 20.16 13.47
C SER A 134 -12.89 21.15 14.39
N TYR A 135 -12.14 22.06 13.77
CA TYR A 135 -11.10 22.91 14.41
C TYR A 135 -11.61 24.08 15.23
N ARG A 136 -12.92 24.35 15.26
CA ARG A 136 -13.45 25.62 15.78
C ARG A 136 -13.23 25.79 17.30
N THR A 137 -12.75 24.76 18.00
CA THR A 137 -12.65 24.75 19.47
C THR A 137 -11.33 24.24 20.06
N ILE A 138 -10.38 23.65 19.31
CA ILE A 138 -9.09 23.15 19.86
C ILE A 138 -7.96 23.33 18.85
N PRO A 139 -6.71 23.61 19.29
CA PRO A 139 -5.53 23.33 18.48
C PRO A 139 -5.34 21.81 18.29
N VAL A 140 -5.98 21.26 17.26
CA VAL A 140 -5.96 19.81 16.95
C VAL A 140 -4.64 19.33 16.35
N ASP A 141 -3.73 20.23 16.01
CA ASP A 141 -2.39 19.90 15.52
C ASP A 141 -1.43 19.66 16.68
N GLY A 142 -0.65 18.58 16.62
CA GLY A 142 0.36 18.31 17.65
C GLY A 142 -0.22 17.97 19.03
N VAL A 143 -1.25 17.12 19.06
CA VAL A 143 -1.73 16.48 20.30
C VAL A 143 -0.63 15.60 20.88
N ASP A 144 -0.34 15.77 22.17
CA ASP A 144 0.69 15.01 22.89
C ASP A 144 0.13 13.77 23.58
N ARG A 145 -1.12 13.85 24.07
CA ARG A 145 -1.82 12.71 24.69
C ARG A 145 -3.31 12.72 24.37
N ILE A 146 -3.86 11.52 24.20
CA ILE A 146 -5.29 11.24 24.15
C ILE A 146 -5.60 10.28 25.29
N GLY A 147 -6.72 10.47 25.97
CA GLY A 147 -7.21 9.51 26.95
C GLY A 147 -8.72 9.51 27.07
N SER A 148 -9.26 8.38 27.49
CA SER A 148 -10.69 8.18 27.71
C SER A 148 -10.98 8.03 29.22
N GLY A 149 -12.06 8.68 29.70
CA GLY A 149 -12.48 8.66 31.10
C GLY A 149 -14.01 8.73 31.22
N GLU A 150 -14.56 8.71 32.45
CA GLU A 150 -16.02 8.67 32.72
C GLU A 150 -16.81 9.71 31.89
N ARG A 151 -17.32 9.28 30.74
CA ARG A 151 -18.08 10.06 29.76
C ARG A 151 -17.35 11.26 29.13
N ALA A 152 -16.01 11.25 29.12
CA ALA A 152 -15.24 12.34 28.54
C ALA A 152 -14.00 11.85 27.79
N LEU A 153 -13.71 12.52 26.68
CA LEU A 153 -12.43 12.44 25.98
C LEU A 153 -11.50 13.51 26.52
N TRP A 154 -10.25 13.15 26.79
CA TRP A 154 -9.23 14.04 27.30
C TRP A 154 -8.11 14.19 26.28
N ILE A 155 -7.73 15.43 26.02
CA ILE A 155 -6.67 15.77 25.07
C ILE A 155 -5.69 16.68 25.79
N GLN A 156 -4.40 16.38 25.69
CA GLN A 156 -3.34 17.26 26.18
C GLN A 156 -2.45 17.74 25.04
N LYS A 157 -2.11 19.03 25.08
CA LYS A 157 -1.10 19.67 24.24
C LYS A 157 -0.30 20.65 25.09
N GLY A 158 0.99 20.40 25.28
CA GLY A 158 1.81 21.12 26.26
C GLY A 158 1.19 21.03 27.66
N ASP A 159 0.96 22.20 28.26
CA ASP A 159 0.32 22.32 29.58
C ASP A 159 -1.22 22.41 29.49
N ASP A 160 -1.78 22.62 28.29
CA ASP A 160 -3.21 22.78 28.09
C ASP A 160 -3.91 21.43 28.02
N ILE A 161 -5.03 21.31 28.74
CA ILE A 161 -5.84 20.09 28.76
C ILE A 161 -7.29 20.40 28.48
N TRP A 162 -7.82 19.63 27.55
CA TRP A 162 -9.16 19.79 27.02
C TRP A 162 -9.98 18.57 27.41
N GLN A 163 -11.17 18.85 27.94
CA GLN A 163 -12.20 17.85 28.15
C GLN A 163 -13.22 17.99 27.03
N GLY A 164 -13.54 16.88 26.37
CA GLY A 164 -14.52 16.79 25.31
C GLY A 164 -15.63 15.81 25.63
N ASP A 165 -16.84 16.14 25.19
CA ASP A 165 -17.93 15.16 25.12
C ASP A 165 -17.72 14.27 23.87
N PRO A 166 -17.62 12.94 24.02
CA PRO A 166 -17.32 12.03 22.91
C PRO A 166 -18.39 11.94 21.82
N TRP A 167 -19.61 12.44 22.08
CA TRP A 167 -20.77 12.31 21.18
C TRP A 167 -21.06 13.58 20.41
N THR A 168 -20.95 14.72 21.09
CA THR A 168 -21.20 16.06 20.54
C THR A 168 -19.94 16.71 19.99
N PHE A 169 -18.76 16.19 20.37
CA PHE A 169 -17.45 16.73 19.97
C PHE A 169 -17.26 18.19 20.40
N SER A 170 -17.96 18.62 21.44
CA SER A 170 -17.73 19.91 22.09
C SER A 170 -16.60 19.76 23.08
N PHE A 171 -15.61 20.65 22.99
CA PHE A 171 -14.45 20.65 23.88
C PHE A 171 -14.38 21.96 24.65
N SER A 172 -13.99 21.86 25.91
CA SER A 172 -13.72 22.99 26.79
C SER A 172 -12.38 22.80 27.47
N VAL A 173 -11.65 23.90 27.65
CA VAL A 173 -10.47 23.92 28.51
C VAL A 173 -10.91 23.52 29.92
N SER A 174 -10.25 22.53 30.50
CA SER A 174 -10.56 22.04 31.84
C SER A 174 -9.47 22.45 32.81
N SER A 175 -9.84 22.94 34.00
CA SER A 175 -8.90 23.03 35.12
C SER A 175 -8.54 21.62 35.56
N PHE A 176 -7.24 21.30 35.52
CA PHE A 176 -6.74 19.94 35.65
C PHE A 176 -6.57 19.55 37.12
N GLU A 177 -7.63 19.02 37.75
CA GLU A 177 -7.50 18.43 39.08
C GLU A 177 -6.77 17.07 38.99
N LYS A 178 -5.72 16.88 39.80
CA LYS A 178 -4.92 15.65 39.84
C LYS A 178 -5.76 14.37 40.03
N ALA A 179 -6.86 14.47 40.80
CA ALA A 179 -7.79 13.37 41.02
C ALA A 179 -8.52 12.90 39.75
N VAL A 180 -8.66 13.76 38.74
CA VAL A 180 -9.23 13.42 37.44
C VAL A 180 -8.18 12.75 36.56
N GLN A 181 -6.93 13.24 36.58
CA GLN A 181 -5.81 12.65 35.85
C GLN A 181 -5.63 11.16 36.17
N ASP A 182 -5.75 10.78 37.44
CA ASP A 182 -5.58 9.40 37.91
C ASP A 182 -6.73 8.47 37.43
N ARG A 183 -7.86 9.03 36.98
CA ARG A 183 -9.02 8.28 36.47
C ARG A 183 -9.07 8.17 34.96
N VAL A 184 -8.24 8.93 34.24
CA VAL A 184 -8.18 8.90 32.78
C VAL A 184 -7.29 7.75 32.31
N GLN A 185 -7.81 6.93 31.41
CA GLN A 185 -7.03 5.92 30.71
C GLN A 185 -6.32 6.59 29.53
N TRP A 186 -5.07 6.97 29.74
CA TRP A 186 -4.24 7.57 28.68
C TRP A 186 -3.73 6.52 27.70
N ALA A 187 -3.73 6.87 26.42
CA ALA A 187 -3.16 6.08 25.34
C ALA A 187 -1.71 5.70 25.63
N ARG A 188 -1.29 4.50 25.21
CA ARG A 188 0.09 4.04 25.38
C ARG A 188 0.95 4.59 24.24
N THR A 189 1.89 5.46 24.58
CA THR A 189 2.81 6.14 23.62
C THR A 189 4.28 6.06 24.07
N GLN A 190 4.55 5.32 25.14
CA GLN A 190 5.87 5.12 25.72
C GLN A 190 5.98 3.67 26.18
N PRO A 191 7.20 3.13 26.34
CA PRO A 191 7.38 1.81 26.93
C PRO A 191 6.80 1.80 28.35
N GLY A 192 5.94 0.84 28.66
CA GLY A 192 5.49 0.56 30.02
C GLY A 192 6.55 -0.20 30.81
N ASP A 193 6.12 -0.97 31.80
CA ASP A 193 7.02 -1.86 32.57
C ASP A 193 7.54 -2.99 31.66
N LEU A 194 8.78 -2.83 31.21
CA LEU A 194 9.47 -3.81 30.38
C LEU A 194 10.19 -4.85 31.25
N PRO A 195 10.28 -6.11 30.80
CA PRO A 195 10.99 -7.13 31.54
C PRO A 195 12.50 -6.90 31.50
N ALA A 196 13.18 -7.18 32.62
CA ALA A 196 14.65 -7.18 32.67
C ALA A 196 15.24 -8.29 31.77
N THR A 197 14.50 -9.38 31.53
CA THR A 197 14.92 -10.48 30.67
C THR A 197 13.72 -10.99 29.88
N LEU A 198 13.91 -11.16 28.58
CA LEU A 198 12.92 -11.70 27.65
C LEU A 198 13.62 -12.67 26.70
N ILE A 199 13.07 -13.87 26.56
CA ILE A 199 13.60 -14.86 25.61
C ILE A 199 12.86 -14.66 24.29
N LEU A 200 13.59 -14.34 23.23
CA LEU A 200 13.01 -14.15 21.91
C LEU A 200 13.30 -15.35 21.00
N GLU A 201 12.27 -15.78 20.27
CA GLU A 201 12.37 -16.82 19.25
C GLU A 201 13.11 -16.32 18.00
N GLY A 202 13.56 -17.25 17.14
CA GLY A 202 14.04 -16.91 15.79
C GLY A 202 15.41 -16.21 15.74
N GLY A 203 16.24 -16.35 16.79
CA GLY A 203 17.57 -15.73 16.85
C GLY A 203 17.56 -14.25 17.18
N TYR A 204 16.43 -13.72 17.65
CA TYR A 204 16.34 -12.37 18.18
C TYR A 204 16.85 -12.34 19.62
N HIS A 205 17.37 -11.19 20.04
CA HIS A 205 17.92 -11.01 21.38
C HIS A 205 17.36 -9.76 22.04
N TRP A 206 16.99 -9.90 23.32
CA TRP A 206 16.54 -8.79 24.16
C TRP A 206 17.72 -8.19 24.91
N ILE A 207 17.91 -6.87 24.79
CA ILE A 207 18.93 -6.14 25.54
C ILE A 207 18.30 -4.84 26.07
N GLU A 208 18.05 -4.80 27.38
CA GLU A 208 17.46 -3.67 28.09
C GLU A 208 16.09 -3.25 27.51
N ASN A 209 16.08 -2.23 26.65
CA ASN A 209 14.90 -1.70 25.96
C ASN A 209 15.04 -1.76 24.43
N ARG A 210 15.84 -2.70 23.94
CA ARG A 210 16.15 -2.87 22.52
C ARG A 210 16.05 -4.33 22.12
N VAL A 211 15.68 -4.53 20.87
CA VAL A 211 15.64 -5.84 20.23
C VAL A 211 16.78 -5.90 19.22
N LEU A 212 17.59 -6.95 19.28
CA LEU A 212 18.55 -7.26 18.24
C LEU A 212 17.99 -8.36 17.36
N ASP A 213 18.10 -8.19 16.05
CA ASP A 213 17.78 -9.25 15.10
C ASP A 213 18.98 -10.20 14.89
N PRO A 214 18.81 -11.30 14.12
CA PRO A 214 19.91 -12.22 13.83
C PRO A 214 21.11 -11.59 13.09
N LEU A 215 20.96 -10.38 12.54
CA LEU A 215 22.02 -9.61 11.90
C LEU A 215 22.68 -8.60 12.85
N LEU A 216 22.36 -8.65 14.15
CA LEU A 216 22.83 -7.74 15.20
C LEU A 216 22.42 -6.27 14.97
N ARG A 217 21.40 -6.02 14.15
CA ARG A 217 20.78 -4.69 14.02
C ARG A 217 19.93 -4.45 15.24
N THR A 218 19.98 -3.23 15.76
CA THR A 218 19.31 -2.86 17.00
C THR A 218 18.07 -2.03 16.71
N PHE A 219 16.94 -2.45 17.29
CA PHE A 219 15.63 -1.82 17.15
C PHE A 219 15.15 -1.34 18.53
N PRO A 220 15.08 -0.02 18.77
CA PRO A 220 14.57 0.53 20.02
C PRO A 220 13.10 0.16 20.26
N VAL A 221 12.76 -0.16 21.52
CA VAL A 221 11.37 -0.27 21.97
C VAL A 221 10.78 1.13 22.13
N THR A 222 9.62 1.35 21.54
CA THR A 222 8.93 2.65 21.52
C THR A 222 7.70 2.66 22.42
N VAL A 223 7.02 1.52 22.55
CA VAL A 223 5.76 1.41 23.30
C VAL A 223 5.52 -0.03 23.72
N SER A 224 4.85 -0.24 24.85
CA SER A 224 4.31 -1.55 25.19
C SER A 224 2.91 -1.45 25.78
N ALA A 225 2.11 -2.50 25.56
CA ALA A 225 0.80 -2.65 26.17
C ALA A 225 0.63 -4.12 26.58
N ALA A 226 0.42 -4.35 27.87
CA ALA A 226 0.04 -5.66 28.39
C ALA A 226 -1.47 -5.70 28.59
N ASP A 227 -2.04 -6.87 28.35
CA ASP A 227 -3.40 -7.17 28.71
C ASP A 227 -3.53 -8.04 29.96
N ARG A 228 -4.77 -8.26 30.38
CA ARG A 228 -5.10 -9.08 31.56
C ARG A 228 -4.99 -10.60 31.34
N PHE A 229 -4.64 -11.04 30.14
CA PHE A 229 -4.59 -12.46 29.73
C PHE A 229 -3.16 -12.92 29.46
N GLU A 230 -2.21 -12.33 30.20
CA GLU A 230 -0.78 -12.65 30.14
C GLU A 230 -0.16 -12.44 28.75
N ARG A 231 -0.73 -11.53 27.94
CA ARG A 231 -0.13 -11.10 26.67
C ARG A 231 0.34 -9.67 26.74
N MET A 232 1.49 -9.42 26.15
CA MET A 232 2.03 -8.10 25.95
C MET A 232 2.40 -7.91 24.48
N TRP A 233 2.07 -6.74 23.95
CA TRP A 233 2.57 -6.28 22.68
C TRP A 233 3.62 -5.21 22.92
N ILE A 234 4.74 -5.33 22.22
CA ILE A 234 5.84 -4.35 22.27
C ILE A 234 6.02 -3.79 20.86
N GLY A 235 5.85 -2.49 20.71
CA GLY A 235 6.16 -1.75 19.49
C GLY A 235 7.63 -1.37 19.45
N THR A 236 8.19 -1.36 18.24
CA THR A 236 9.58 -0.96 18.00
C THR A 236 9.66 0.08 16.89
N GLU A 237 10.81 0.77 16.81
CA GLU A 237 11.20 1.55 15.64
C GLU A 237 11.94 0.63 14.66
N GLY A 238 11.35 0.38 13.49
CA GLY A 238 11.97 -0.33 12.36
C GLY A 238 11.75 -1.84 12.27
N LEU A 239 11.42 -2.55 13.36
CA LEU A 239 11.19 -4.01 13.33
C LEU A 239 9.70 -4.39 13.27
N GLY A 240 8.82 -3.53 13.77
CA GLY A 240 7.39 -3.79 13.91
C GLY A 240 7.01 -4.14 15.35
N VAL A 241 6.20 -5.19 15.51
CA VAL A 241 5.60 -5.58 16.79
C VAL A 241 6.20 -6.89 17.28
N LEU A 242 6.50 -6.98 18.57
CA LEU A 242 6.69 -8.24 19.27
C LEU A 242 5.40 -8.65 19.99
N GLU A 243 5.04 -9.92 19.91
CA GLU A 243 4.06 -10.57 20.77
C GLU A 243 4.81 -11.32 21.88
N VAL A 244 4.45 -11.07 23.13
CA VAL A 244 5.11 -11.60 24.34
C VAL A 244 4.09 -12.28 25.24
N ASP A 245 4.41 -13.49 25.69
CA ASP A 245 3.74 -14.17 26.79
C ASP A 245 4.38 -13.70 28.11
N THR A 246 3.62 -13.02 28.96
CA THR A 246 4.13 -12.47 30.22
C THR A 246 4.15 -13.48 31.36
N GLY A 247 3.51 -14.64 31.20
CA GLY A 247 3.54 -15.72 32.18
C GLY A 247 4.88 -16.44 32.20
N VAL A 248 5.51 -16.60 31.02
CA VAL A 248 6.82 -17.25 30.86
C VAL A 248 7.94 -16.34 30.33
N TRP A 249 7.62 -15.09 29.98
CA TRP A 249 8.56 -14.12 29.39
C TRP A 249 9.27 -14.65 28.15
N THR A 250 8.48 -15.20 27.24
CA THR A 250 8.90 -15.57 25.89
C THR A 250 8.19 -14.69 24.87
N GLY A 251 8.84 -14.37 23.76
CA GLY A 251 8.24 -13.54 22.73
C GLY A 251 8.81 -13.79 21.34
N ARG A 252 8.14 -13.21 20.35
CA ARG A 252 8.54 -13.31 18.95
C ARG A 252 8.11 -12.07 18.17
N PRO A 253 8.84 -11.69 17.11
CA PRO A 253 8.36 -10.69 16.18
C PRO A 253 7.17 -11.22 15.37
N ILE A 254 6.15 -10.38 15.20
CA ILE A 254 5.01 -10.62 14.33
C ILE A 254 5.00 -9.55 13.23
N PHE A 255 5.21 -9.98 12.00
CA PHE A 255 5.32 -9.08 10.84
C PHE A 255 3.97 -8.82 10.20
N PHE A 256 3.80 -7.60 9.70
CA PHE A 256 2.61 -7.17 8.98
C PHE A 256 2.93 -6.25 7.82
N GLY A 257 2.33 -6.54 6.68
CA GLY A 257 2.48 -5.74 5.47
C GLY A 257 3.87 -5.90 4.82
N PRO A 258 4.12 -5.12 3.75
CA PRO A 258 5.39 -5.17 3.06
C PRO A 258 6.54 -4.59 3.89
N TRP A 259 7.71 -5.23 3.78
CA TRP A 259 8.93 -4.79 4.47
C TRP A 259 9.46 -3.44 3.94
N THR A 260 9.14 -3.10 2.68
CA THR A 260 9.46 -1.81 2.06
C THR A 260 8.18 -1.12 1.57
N SER A 261 8.17 0.21 1.52
CA SER A 261 7.07 0.96 0.90
C SER A 261 7.12 0.92 -0.62
N ARG A 262 8.29 0.65 -1.22
CA ARG A 262 8.44 0.63 -2.67
C ARG A 262 8.16 -0.77 -3.21
N ILE A 263 7.03 -0.95 -3.86
CA ILE A 263 6.61 -2.22 -4.47
C ILE A 263 6.74 -2.10 -5.98
N ASP A 264 7.85 -2.58 -6.52
CA ASP A 264 8.12 -2.54 -7.96
C ASP A 264 7.79 -3.85 -8.68
N ALA A 265 7.64 -4.96 -7.94
CA ALA A 265 7.33 -6.26 -8.52
C ALA A 265 6.43 -7.08 -7.61
N MET A 266 5.52 -7.84 -8.21
CA MET A 266 4.66 -8.78 -7.50
C MET A 266 4.39 -10.02 -8.36
N ALA A 267 4.23 -11.18 -7.70
CA ALA A 267 3.76 -12.39 -8.36
C ALA A 267 2.97 -13.27 -7.39
N TRP A 268 1.87 -13.83 -7.88
CA TRP A 268 1.17 -14.91 -7.19
C TRP A 268 2.00 -16.20 -7.27
N SER A 269 2.09 -16.91 -6.16
CA SER A 269 2.71 -18.22 -6.07
C SER A 269 1.93 -19.09 -5.10
N ASP A 270 1.36 -20.19 -5.59
CA ASP A 270 0.55 -21.14 -4.81
C ASP A 270 -0.54 -20.46 -3.95
N ARG A 271 -0.23 -20.25 -2.67
CA ARG A 271 -1.14 -19.78 -1.62
C ARG A 271 -0.89 -18.32 -1.21
N GLY A 272 0.05 -17.63 -1.85
CA GLY A 272 0.53 -16.34 -1.38
C GLY A 272 1.01 -15.40 -2.47
N LEU A 273 1.24 -14.15 -2.06
CA LEU A 273 1.72 -13.07 -2.91
C LEU A 273 3.16 -12.77 -2.54
N TRP A 274 4.06 -12.90 -3.51
CA TRP A 274 5.42 -12.37 -3.42
C TRP A 274 5.44 -10.93 -3.89
N MET A 275 6.22 -10.11 -3.21
CA MET A 275 6.41 -8.71 -3.55
C MET A 275 7.82 -8.24 -3.19
N GLY A 276 8.30 -7.25 -3.93
CA GLY A 276 9.59 -6.62 -3.67
C GLY A 276 9.71 -5.31 -4.42
N GLY A 277 10.81 -4.61 -4.17
CA GLY A 277 11.15 -3.42 -4.92
C GLY A 277 12.63 -3.08 -4.81
N GLU A 278 13.03 -1.99 -5.44
CA GLU A 278 14.44 -1.59 -5.56
C GLU A 278 14.95 -0.75 -4.38
N ASP A 279 14.26 -0.76 -3.23
CA ASP A 279 14.69 -0.06 -2.04
C ASP A 279 15.96 -0.70 -1.43
N PRO A 280 17.08 0.05 -1.32
CA PRO A 280 18.31 -0.43 -0.68
C PRO A 280 18.17 -0.93 0.75
N LYS A 281 17.18 -0.42 1.50
CA LYS A 281 16.88 -0.80 2.88
C LYS A 281 15.67 -1.74 2.97
N GLY A 282 15.20 -2.20 1.81
CA GLY A 282 14.03 -3.06 1.68
C GLY A 282 14.34 -4.54 1.86
N GLY A 283 13.41 -5.36 1.39
CA GLY A 283 13.48 -6.80 1.46
C GLY A 283 12.38 -7.40 0.58
N ILE A 284 12.55 -8.68 0.24
CA ILE A 284 11.52 -9.44 -0.47
C ILE A 284 10.48 -9.88 0.55
N THR A 285 9.21 -9.59 0.33
CA THR A 285 8.13 -10.00 1.22
C THR A 285 7.27 -11.09 0.56
N HIS A 286 6.90 -12.11 1.32
CA HIS A 286 5.91 -13.11 0.95
C HIS A 286 4.74 -13.06 1.95
N TRP A 287 3.52 -12.90 1.43
CA TRP A 287 2.30 -12.98 2.22
C TRP A 287 1.57 -14.29 1.92
N ASP A 288 1.52 -15.20 2.90
CA ASP A 288 0.71 -16.41 2.84
C ASP A 288 -0.76 -16.03 3.15
N ARG A 289 -1.63 -16.13 2.14
CA ARG A 289 -3.03 -15.70 2.24
C ARG A 289 -3.87 -16.61 3.14
N GLU A 290 -3.57 -17.91 3.20
CA GLU A 290 -4.33 -18.87 4.01
C GLU A 290 -3.98 -18.75 5.49
N ARG A 291 -2.69 -18.65 5.80
CA ARG A 291 -2.21 -18.48 7.18
C ARG A 291 -2.29 -17.03 7.65
N ASN A 292 -2.45 -16.10 6.71
CA ASN A 292 -2.36 -14.66 6.92
C ASN A 292 -1.07 -14.25 7.65
N GLN A 293 0.05 -14.77 7.14
CA GLN A 293 1.38 -14.58 7.69
C GLN A 293 2.28 -13.88 6.69
N TRP A 294 3.10 -12.97 7.19
CA TRP A 294 4.04 -12.19 6.41
C TRP A 294 5.46 -12.65 6.75
N THR A 295 6.23 -12.97 5.71
CA THR A 295 7.63 -13.37 5.83
C THR A 295 8.48 -12.43 4.99
N THR A 296 9.64 -12.03 5.51
CA THR A 296 10.58 -11.16 4.81
C THR A 296 11.92 -11.85 4.59
N PHE A 297 12.55 -11.56 3.46
CA PHE A 297 13.86 -12.07 3.07
C PHE A 297 14.79 -10.93 2.70
N GLU A 298 15.93 -10.86 3.38
CA GLU A 298 16.97 -9.87 3.14
C GLU A 298 18.26 -10.57 2.72
N ALA A 299 18.90 -10.07 1.66
CA ALA A 299 20.10 -10.70 1.08
C ALA A 299 21.18 -11.06 2.11
N ARG A 300 21.40 -10.20 3.12
CA ARG A 300 22.41 -10.43 4.16
C ARG A 300 22.05 -11.55 5.15
N ALA A 301 20.77 -11.91 5.25
CA ALA A 301 20.28 -12.93 6.18
C ALA A 301 20.16 -14.32 5.55
N PHE A 302 20.15 -14.42 4.22
CA PHE A 302 19.88 -15.68 3.52
C PHE A 302 21.03 -16.04 2.58
N GLN A 303 21.69 -17.16 2.88
CA GLN A 303 22.72 -17.72 2.00
C GLN A 303 22.13 -18.01 0.62
N GLY A 304 22.82 -17.56 -0.43
CA GLY A 304 22.40 -17.76 -1.82
C GLY A 304 21.51 -16.65 -2.38
N LEU A 305 21.07 -15.67 -1.57
CA LEU A 305 20.40 -14.46 -2.04
C LEU A 305 21.39 -13.29 -2.07
N LEU A 306 21.90 -12.91 -3.24
CA LEU A 306 22.90 -11.83 -3.34
C LEU A 306 22.28 -10.43 -3.25
N SER A 307 21.08 -10.24 -3.80
CA SER A 307 20.36 -8.96 -3.74
C SER A 307 18.87 -9.16 -3.49
N HIS A 308 18.30 -8.24 -2.71
CA HIS A 308 16.86 -8.16 -2.44
C HIS A 308 16.19 -6.99 -3.19
N ARG A 309 16.92 -6.34 -4.11
CA ARG A 309 16.38 -5.27 -4.95
C ARG A 309 15.77 -5.90 -6.19
N VAL A 310 14.45 -6.01 -6.18
CA VAL A 310 13.70 -6.81 -7.16
C VAL A 310 13.02 -5.91 -8.18
N ARG A 311 13.16 -6.25 -9.47
CA ARG A 311 12.48 -5.56 -10.59
C ARG A 311 11.31 -6.34 -11.18
N GLN A 312 11.38 -7.67 -11.12
CA GLN A 312 10.32 -8.56 -11.56
C GLN A 312 10.37 -9.85 -10.76
N ILE A 313 9.19 -10.42 -10.51
CA ILE A 313 9.02 -11.72 -9.86
C ILE A 313 8.22 -12.59 -10.83
N LEU A 314 8.59 -13.86 -10.95
CA LEU A 314 7.87 -14.84 -11.75
C LEU A 314 7.83 -16.19 -11.02
N ASP A 315 6.67 -16.83 -11.00
CA ASP A 315 6.52 -18.20 -10.50
C ASP A 315 6.46 -19.18 -11.68
N ASP A 316 7.29 -20.23 -11.65
CA ASP A 316 7.25 -21.35 -12.61
C ASP A 316 6.49 -22.58 -12.09
N GLY A 317 5.88 -22.46 -10.90
CA GLY A 317 5.17 -23.51 -10.17
C GLY A 317 6.05 -24.23 -9.16
N ARG A 318 7.32 -24.50 -9.48
CA ARG A 318 8.28 -25.17 -8.56
C ARG A 318 9.20 -24.19 -7.84
N ARG A 319 9.45 -23.05 -8.46
CA ARG A 319 10.41 -22.03 -8.05
C ARG A 319 9.83 -20.66 -8.28
N VAL A 320 10.24 -19.74 -7.42
CA VAL A 320 9.97 -18.32 -7.60
C VAL A 320 11.28 -17.67 -8.02
N TRP A 321 11.24 -16.98 -9.16
CA TRP A 321 12.37 -16.31 -9.78
C TRP A 321 12.27 -14.81 -9.56
N PHE A 322 13.41 -14.19 -9.28
CA PHE A 322 13.51 -12.78 -8.97
C PHE A 322 14.58 -12.14 -9.86
N ALA A 323 14.17 -11.21 -10.71
CA ALA A 323 15.10 -10.33 -11.41
C ALA A 323 15.66 -9.32 -10.42
N THR A 324 16.96 -9.40 -10.14
CA THR A 324 17.63 -8.52 -9.17
C THR A 324 18.81 -7.76 -9.78
N GLN A 325 19.31 -6.76 -9.05
CA GLN A 325 20.49 -5.98 -9.46
C GLN A 325 21.81 -6.76 -9.42
N GLU A 326 21.86 -7.91 -8.74
CA GLU A 326 23.09 -8.70 -8.53
C GLU A 326 22.92 -10.17 -8.94
N GLY A 327 22.11 -10.42 -9.96
CA GLY A 327 21.89 -11.72 -10.57
C GLY A 327 20.42 -12.15 -10.58
N LEU A 328 20.18 -13.34 -11.13
CA LEU A 328 18.87 -13.97 -11.12
C LEU A 328 18.75 -14.82 -9.85
N ALA A 329 18.01 -14.32 -8.86
CA ALA A 329 17.75 -15.07 -7.64
C ALA A 329 16.62 -16.08 -7.85
N VAL A 330 16.76 -17.26 -7.26
CA VAL A 330 15.79 -18.35 -7.33
C VAL A 330 15.50 -18.87 -5.93
N TYR A 331 14.22 -18.90 -5.57
CA TYR A 331 13.71 -19.54 -4.37
C TYR A 331 13.10 -20.89 -4.74
N ARG A 332 13.68 -21.97 -4.22
CA ARG A 332 13.17 -23.33 -4.43
C ARG A 332 12.12 -23.62 -3.36
N LYS A 333 10.87 -23.78 -3.78
CA LYS A 333 9.73 -23.92 -2.85
C LYS A 333 9.82 -25.17 -1.99
N GLU A 334 10.27 -26.29 -2.57
CA GLU A 334 10.34 -27.59 -1.88
C GLU A 334 11.36 -27.60 -0.75
N SER A 335 12.56 -27.04 -0.98
CA SER A 335 13.64 -27.00 0.02
C SER A 335 13.65 -25.72 0.87
N GLY A 336 12.94 -24.67 0.45
CA GLY A 336 12.96 -23.36 1.09
C GLY A 336 14.31 -22.63 0.97
N THR A 337 15.11 -22.96 -0.05
CA THR A 337 16.49 -22.46 -0.20
C THR A 337 16.62 -21.45 -1.33
N TRP A 338 17.60 -20.56 -1.19
CA TRP A 338 17.97 -19.57 -2.19
C TRP A 338 19.22 -19.99 -2.98
N ARG A 339 19.26 -19.63 -4.27
CA ARG A 339 20.46 -19.57 -5.10
C ARG A 339 20.38 -18.32 -5.96
N THR A 340 21.53 -17.75 -6.34
CA THR A 340 21.58 -16.65 -7.31
C THR A 340 22.47 -17.09 -8.46
N LEU A 341 21.95 -17.02 -9.69
CA LEU A 341 22.70 -17.21 -10.91
C LEU A 341 23.32 -15.89 -11.34
N THR A 342 24.57 -15.91 -11.78
CA THR A 342 25.36 -14.73 -12.14
C THR A 342 26.06 -14.90 -13.48
N VAL A 343 26.89 -13.93 -13.87
CA VAL A 343 27.82 -14.07 -15.01
C VAL A 343 28.72 -15.32 -14.90
N PHE A 344 29.01 -15.81 -13.69
CA PHE A 344 29.76 -17.06 -13.49
C PHE A 344 28.96 -18.31 -13.86
N ASP A 345 27.64 -18.20 -13.94
CA ASP A 345 26.73 -19.24 -14.42
C ASP A 345 26.40 -19.07 -15.92
N ASN A 346 27.07 -18.16 -16.65
CA ASN A 346 26.84 -17.77 -18.06
C ASN A 346 25.69 -16.78 -18.32
N LEU A 347 25.23 -16.01 -17.31
CA LEU A 347 24.37 -14.86 -17.60
C LEU A 347 25.13 -13.78 -18.38
N PRO A 348 24.51 -13.12 -19.38
CA PRO A 348 25.14 -12.00 -20.09
C PRO A 348 25.50 -10.80 -19.19
N GLY A 349 24.73 -10.58 -18.11
CA GLY A 349 24.97 -9.55 -17.11
C GLY A 349 24.24 -9.83 -15.80
N ASN A 350 24.75 -9.27 -14.69
CA ASN A 350 24.16 -9.47 -13.36
C ASN A 350 22.96 -8.57 -13.08
N ASP A 351 22.82 -7.45 -13.78
CA ASP A 351 21.67 -6.58 -13.60
C ASP A 351 20.50 -7.13 -14.43
N ILE A 352 19.62 -7.90 -13.77
CA ILE A 352 18.48 -8.56 -14.40
C ILE A 352 17.31 -7.59 -14.41
N LEU A 353 16.74 -7.41 -15.59
CA LEU A 353 15.73 -6.40 -15.87
C LEU A 353 14.36 -7.03 -16.04
N SER A 354 14.28 -8.21 -16.66
CA SER A 354 13.01 -8.83 -16.98
C SER A 354 13.07 -10.36 -17.10
N LEU A 355 11.91 -10.99 -16.95
CA LEU A 355 11.69 -12.43 -16.96
C LEU A 355 10.44 -12.77 -17.76
N ALA A 356 10.48 -13.86 -18.52
CA ALA A 356 9.28 -14.45 -19.14
C ALA A 356 9.38 -15.97 -19.16
N HIS A 357 8.27 -16.66 -18.87
CA HIS A 357 8.24 -18.11 -18.85
C HIS A 357 7.62 -18.68 -20.14
N SER A 358 8.26 -19.70 -20.72
CA SER A 358 7.75 -20.39 -21.91
C SER A 358 8.10 -21.88 -21.87
N GLY A 359 7.09 -22.71 -21.57
CA GLY A 359 7.26 -24.17 -21.54
C GLY A 359 8.26 -24.58 -20.47
N ASN A 360 9.42 -25.14 -20.87
CA ASN A 360 10.48 -25.58 -19.95
C ASN A 360 11.60 -24.55 -19.77
N HIS A 361 11.48 -23.36 -20.36
CA HIS A 361 12.52 -22.34 -20.31
C HIS A 361 12.00 -21.07 -19.66
N LEU A 362 12.85 -20.49 -18.81
CA LEU A 362 12.76 -19.12 -18.38
C LEU A 362 13.64 -18.27 -19.29
N TRP A 363 13.05 -17.26 -19.93
CA TRP A 363 13.78 -16.22 -20.63
C TRP A 363 14.18 -15.13 -19.65
N VAL A 364 15.43 -14.69 -19.73
CA VAL A 364 16.04 -13.77 -18.79
C VAL A 364 16.65 -12.60 -19.55
N GLY A 365 16.04 -11.43 -19.40
CA GLY A 365 16.52 -10.17 -19.95
C GLY A 365 17.43 -9.48 -18.94
N SER A 366 18.69 -9.27 -19.32
CA SER A 366 19.65 -8.51 -18.52
C SER A 366 19.98 -7.18 -19.17
N SER A 367 20.75 -6.34 -18.48
CA SER A 367 21.30 -5.11 -19.04
C SER A 367 22.31 -5.32 -20.18
N HIS A 368 22.79 -6.55 -20.40
CA HIS A 368 23.86 -6.87 -21.37
C HIS A 368 23.46 -7.95 -22.38
N GLY A 369 22.20 -8.37 -22.42
CA GLY A 369 21.71 -9.35 -23.37
C GLY A 369 20.64 -10.28 -22.79
N LEU A 370 20.25 -11.26 -23.61
CA LEU A 370 19.20 -12.23 -23.34
C LEU A 370 19.80 -13.61 -23.09
N SER A 371 19.22 -14.37 -22.18
CA SER A 371 19.55 -15.79 -21.97
C SER A 371 18.30 -16.63 -21.72
N ARG A 372 18.48 -17.94 -21.79
CA ARG A 372 17.49 -18.94 -21.39
C ARG A 372 18.01 -19.72 -20.19
N VAL A 373 17.12 -20.07 -19.28
CA VAL A 373 17.42 -20.92 -18.13
C VAL A 373 16.51 -22.13 -18.17
N ASP A 374 17.10 -23.31 -18.06
CA ASP A 374 16.37 -24.59 -18.09
C ASP A 374 15.86 -25.01 -16.69
N ALA A 375 15.21 -26.17 -16.63
CA ALA A 375 14.73 -26.75 -15.37
C ALA A 375 15.87 -27.09 -14.37
N SER A 376 17.07 -27.35 -14.87
CA SER A 376 18.27 -27.65 -14.09
C SER A 376 19.05 -26.40 -13.66
N GLU A 377 18.52 -25.20 -13.99
CA GLU A 377 19.17 -23.91 -13.73
C GLU A 377 20.45 -23.69 -14.55
N ASN A 378 20.59 -24.37 -15.69
CA ASN A 378 21.65 -24.08 -16.66
C ASN A 378 21.29 -22.84 -17.47
N VAL A 379 22.23 -21.91 -17.58
CA VAL A 379 22.05 -20.68 -18.36
C VAL A 379 22.68 -20.85 -19.75
N GLU A 380 21.87 -20.58 -20.77
CA GLU A 380 22.28 -20.54 -22.17
C GLU A 380 22.13 -19.10 -22.70
N PRO A 381 23.22 -18.35 -22.92
CA PRO A 381 23.15 -17.02 -23.50
C PRO A 381 22.69 -17.07 -24.97
N VAL A 382 21.94 -16.05 -25.41
CA VAL A 382 21.50 -15.90 -26.79
C VAL A 382 22.57 -15.14 -27.58
N GLU A 383 23.34 -15.85 -28.39
CA GLU A 383 24.44 -15.30 -29.21
C GLU A 383 23.98 -14.82 -30.60
N GLU A 384 22.84 -14.13 -30.67
CA GLU A 384 22.36 -13.54 -31.93
C GLU A 384 22.99 -12.17 -32.17
N LYS A 385 23.46 -11.94 -33.40
CA LYS A 385 24.07 -10.66 -33.77
C LYS A 385 23.07 -9.52 -33.61
N GLY A 386 23.42 -8.54 -32.77
CA GLY A 386 22.59 -7.38 -32.51
C GLY A 386 21.68 -7.51 -31.27
N LEU A 387 21.64 -8.67 -30.61
CA LEU A 387 20.98 -8.84 -29.31
C LEU A 387 21.97 -8.85 -28.13
N THR A 388 23.25 -9.12 -28.40
CA THR A 388 24.32 -9.00 -27.40
C THR A 388 24.57 -7.54 -27.04
N PHE A 389 24.84 -7.26 -25.77
CA PHE A 389 25.03 -5.89 -25.22
C PHE A 389 23.82 -4.96 -25.41
N VAL A 390 22.63 -5.54 -25.49
CA VAL A 390 21.35 -4.81 -25.52
C VAL A 390 20.63 -5.03 -24.19
N PRO A 391 20.14 -3.96 -23.52
CA PRO A 391 19.27 -4.09 -22.35
C PRO A 391 17.87 -4.56 -22.76
N PHE A 392 17.39 -5.61 -22.11
CA PHE A 392 16.03 -6.13 -22.28
C PHE A 392 15.15 -5.69 -21.10
N TYR A 393 14.51 -4.52 -21.23
CA TYR A 393 13.73 -3.91 -20.14
C TYR A 393 12.48 -4.69 -19.76
N PHE A 394 11.84 -5.36 -20.72
CA PHE A 394 10.66 -6.17 -20.46
C PHE A 394 10.59 -7.35 -21.43
N LEU A 395 10.17 -8.50 -20.92
CA LEU A 395 9.89 -9.69 -21.69
C LEU A 395 8.45 -10.11 -21.45
N GLU A 396 7.72 -10.38 -22.52
CA GLU A 396 6.35 -10.90 -22.48
C GLU A 396 6.29 -12.11 -23.39
N CYS A 397 5.82 -13.24 -22.87
CA CYS A 397 5.68 -14.47 -23.66
C CYS A 397 4.22 -14.90 -23.73
N ARG A 398 3.67 -14.99 -24.94
CA ARG A 398 2.31 -15.44 -25.19
C ARG A 398 2.20 -16.18 -26.52
N ASP A 399 1.47 -17.29 -26.55
CA ASP A 399 1.20 -18.07 -27.78
C ASP A 399 2.48 -18.43 -28.59
N SER A 400 3.53 -18.86 -27.89
CA SER A 400 4.86 -19.17 -28.45
C SER A 400 5.54 -17.99 -29.14
N LEU A 401 5.14 -16.76 -28.81
CA LEU A 401 5.76 -15.52 -29.25
C LEU A 401 6.37 -14.81 -28.04
N LEU A 402 7.67 -14.57 -28.11
CA LEU A 402 8.40 -13.75 -27.18
C LEU A 402 8.47 -12.33 -27.73
N TRP A 403 8.03 -11.39 -26.90
CA TRP A 403 8.16 -9.96 -27.11
C TRP A 403 9.20 -9.41 -26.16
N ALA A 404 10.08 -8.57 -26.68
CA ALA A 404 11.16 -7.96 -25.94
C ALA A 404 11.16 -6.44 -26.17
N GLY A 405 10.99 -5.69 -25.09
CA GLY A 405 11.21 -4.24 -25.06
C GLY A 405 12.67 -3.92 -24.76
N THR A 406 13.27 -3.05 -25.56
CA THR A 406 14.70 -2.67 -25.45
C THR A 406 14.86 -1.14 -25.55
N ASP A 407 16.10 -0.66 -25.45
CA ASP A 407 16.50 0.73 -25.76
C ASP A 407 16.60 1.02 -27.28
N ARG A 408 16.49 -0.02 -28.12
CA ARG A 408 16.54 0.04 -29.59
C ARG A 408 15.20 -0.30 -30.24
N GLY A 409 14.12 -0.32 -29.46
CA GLY A 409 12.78 -0.69 -29.90
C GLY A 409 12.39 -2.11 -29.50
N ILE A 410 11.63 -2.79 -30.38
CA ILE A 410 10.94 -4.05 -30.06
C ILE A 410 11.55 -5.20 -30.85
N VAL A 411 11.87 -6.27 -30.15
CA VAL A 411 12.27 -7.56 -30.74
C VAL A 411 11.15 -8.57 -30.56
N GLU A 412 10.83 -9.27 -31.64
CA GLU A 412 9.90 -10.39 -31.66
C GLU A 412 10.67 -11.68 -31.99
N TYR A 413 10.31 -12.76 -31.31
CA TYR A 413 10.86 -14.09 -31.57
C TYR A 413 9.81 -15.18 -31.44
N ARG A 414 9.71 -16.06 -32.43
CA ARG A 414 8.83 -17.22 -32.39
C ARG A 414 9.57 -18.41 -31.76
N ILE A 415 9.07 -18.91 -30.64
CA ILE A 415 9.62 -20.04 -29.90
C ILE A 415 9.23 -21.36 -30.62
N PRO A 416 10.11 -22.38 -30.70
CA PRO A 416 11.46 -22.44 -30.14
C PRO A 416 12.60 -22.10 -31.11
N SER A 417 12.31 -21.81 -32.38
CA SER A 417 13.35 -21.71 -33.43
C SER A 417 13.01 -20.77 -34.59
N GLY A 418 12.16 -19.77 -34.36
CA GLY A 418 11.85 -18.73 -35.34
C GLY A 418 13.01 -17.74 -35.54
N PRO A 419 12.93 -16.88 -36.57
CA PRO A 419 13.91 -15.80 -36.72
C PRO A 419 13.66 -14.70 -35.69
N TRP A 420 14.74 -14.09 -35.20
CA TRP A 420 14.68 -12.83 -34.47
C TRP A 420 14.28 -11.70 -35.42
N ARG A 421 13.26 -10.93 -35.04
CA ARG A 421 12.72 -9.86 -35.86
C ARG A 421 12.65 -8.57 -35.07
N TRP A 422 13.40 -7.57 -35.51
CA TRP A 422 13.18 -6.20 -35.09
C TRP A 422 11.91 -5.68 -35.77
N LEU A 423 10.92 -5.26 -34.99
CA LEU A 423 9.74 -4.66 -35.57
C LEU A 423 10.10 -3.31 -36.19
N GLN A 424 9.74 -3.12 -37.45
CA GLN A 424 9.78 -1.82 -38.09
C GLN A 424 8.54 -1.03 -37.66
N GLY A 425 8.76 0.00 -36.82
CA GLY A 425 7.71 0.84 -36.26
C GLY A 425 7.37 2.05 -37.14
N HIS A 426 6.43 2.86 -36.67
CA HIS A 426 6.37 4.28 -37.04
C HIS A 426 7.58 4.99 -36.41
N ALA A 427 8.10 6.06 -37.03
CA ALA A 427 9.36 6.71 -36.62
C ALA A 427 9.42 7.11 -35.13
N GLY A 428 8.26 7.29 -34.46
CA GLY A 428 8.14 7.55 -33.03
C GLY A 428 8.60 6.39 -32.13
N ILE A 429 8.11 5.16 -32.32
CA ILE A 429 8.44 4.00 -31.46
C ILE A 429 9.95 3.77 -31.35
N MET A 430 10.65 3.91 -32.48
CA MET A 430 12.09 3.65 -32.56
C MET A 430 12.94 4.71 -31.85
N ALA A 431 12.36 5.84 -31.47
CA ALA A 431 13.05 6.91 -30.74
C ALA A 431 12.93 6.77 -29.21
N HIS A 432 12.14 5.81 -28.71
CA HIS A 432 11.84 5.67 -27.29
C HIS A 432 12.22 4.30 -26.74
N ASN A 433 12.53 4.26 -25.45
CA ASN A 433 12.71 3.02 -24.72
C ASN A 433 11.36 2.33 -24.52
N ILE A 434 11.34 1.01 -24.68
CA ILE A 434 10.14 0.20 -24.46
C ILE A 434 10.24 -0.47 -23.08
N TYR A 435 9.50 0.05 -22.11
CA TYR A 435 9.60 -0.38 -20.70
C TYR A 435 8.66 -1.51 -20.32
N VAL A 436 7.58 -1.71 -21.09
CA VAL A 436 6.61 -2.76 -20.82
C VAL A 436 5.88 -3.17 -22.09
N VAL A 437 5.59 -4.46 -22.18
CA VAL A 437 4.78 -5.06 -23.24
C VAL A 437 3.66 -5.86 -22.60
N SER A 438 2.42 -5.69 -23.07
CA SER A 438 1.30 -6.55 -22.66
C SER A 438 0.59 -7.05 -23.91
N ALA A 439 0.63 -8.37 -24.13
CA ALA A 439 0.04 -9.00 -25.30
C ALA A 439 -1.27 -9.69 -24.92
N LEU A 440 -2.33 -9.42 -25.68
CA LEU A 440 -3.63 -10.07 -25.53
C LEU A 440 -4.26 -10.33 -26.90
N GLU A 441 -4.33 -11.60 -27.29
CA GLU A 441 -4.85 -12.04 -28.59
C GLU A 441 -4.18 -11.28 -29.76
N ASN A 442 -4.94 -10.42 -30.44
CA ASN A 442 -4.48 -9.64 -31.58
C ASN A 442 -4.04 -8.21 -31.20
N GLU A 443 -4.07 -7.84 -29.93
CA GLU A 443 -3.68 -6.50 -29.46
C GLU A 443 -2.40 -6.61 -28.63
N VAL A 444 -1.37 -5.89 -29.05
CA VAL A 444 -0.12 -5.79 -28.28
C VAL A 444 0.10 -4.34 -27.92
N TRP A 445 0.20 -4.09 -26.62
CA TRP A 445 0.33 -2.78 -26.03
C TRP A 445 1.77 -2.57 -25.55
N PHE A 446 2.35 -1.44 -25.91
CA PHE A 446 3.73 -1.08 -25.59
C PHE A 446 3.74 0.21 -24.78
N GLY A 447 4.39 0.19 -23.63
CA GLY A 447 4.60 1.37 -22.80
C GLY A 447 5.96 2.00 -23.08
N THR A 448 5.97 3.31 -23.29
CA THR A 448 7.17 4.12 -23.59
C THR A 448 7.31 5.25 -22.58
N ASP A 449 8.35 6.09 -22.74
CA ASP A 449 8.52 7.32 -21.97
C ASP A 449 7.41 8.36 -22.19
N ASP A 450 6.74 8.31 -23.35
CA ASP A 450 5.79 9.33 -23.80
C ASP A 450 4.35 8.78 -23.98
N GLY A 451 4.08 7.58 -23.47
CA GLY A 451 2.74 7.01 -23.42
C GLY A 451 2.67 5.58 -23.94
N VAL A 452 1.55 5.26 -24.58
CA VAL A 452 1.21 3.89 -24.97
C VAL A 452 1.02 3.78 -26.47
N GLU A 453 1.65 2.77 -27.07
CA GLU A 453 1.50 2.43 -28.48
C GLU A 453 0.84 1.05 -28.64
N VAL A 454 0.00 0.90 -29.68
CA VAL A 454 -0.78 -0.32 -29.88
C VAL A 454 -0.58 -0.88 -31.28
N LEU A 455 -0.24 -2.17 -31.34
CA LEU A 455 -0.16 -2.94 -32.57
C LEU A 455 -1.38 -3.86 -32.70
N ASP A 456 -2.13 -3.68 -33.79
CA ASP A 456 -3.14 -4.65 -34.23
C ASP A 456 -2.43 -5.73 -35.05
N ARG A 457 -2.31 -6.93 -34.47
CA ARG A 457 -1.60 -8.06 -35.06
C ARG A 457 -2.37 -8.72 -36.19
N ALA A 458 -3.70 -8.69 -36.16
CA ALA A 458 -4.51 -9.26 -37.22
C ALA A 458 -4.32 -8.47 -38.53
N LYS A 459 -4.19 -7.15 -38.42
CA LYS A 459 -3.99 -6.25 -39.57
C LYS A 459 -2.53 -5.92 -39.83
N ASN A 460 -1.64 -6.22 -38.89
CA ASN A 460 -0.25 -5.78 -38.85
C ASN A 460 -0.13 -4.25 -38.99
N THR A 461 -0.99 -3.51 -38.29
CA THR A 461 -1.04 -2.04 -38.34
C THR A 461 -0.89 -1.42 -36.96
N TRP A 462 -0.07 -0.39 -36.87
CA TRP A 462 0.02 0.47 -35.70
C TRP A 462 -1.21 1.35 -35.58
N ARG A 463 -1.89 1.29 -34.44
CA ARG A 463 -3.00 2.22 -34.12
C ARG A 463 -2.49 3.56 -33.55
N GLY A 464 -1.20 3.62 -33.18
CA GLY A 464 -0.57 4.78 -32.55
C GLY A 464 -1.07 5.03 -31.12
N PHE A 465 -0.80 6.23 -30.60
CA PHE A 465 -1.20 6.66 -29.26
C PHE A 465 -2.71 6.88 -29.16
N PRO A 466 -3.47 5.99 -28.48
CA PRO A 466 -4.89 6.23 -28.27
C PRO A 466 -5.04 7.47 -27.38
N ARG A 467 -5.53 8.58 -27.94
CA ARG A 467 -5.76 9.85 -27.23
C ARG A 467 -4.55 10.33 -26.40
N ALA A 468 -3.46 10.68 -27.08
CA ALA A 468 -2.19 11.14 -26.49
C ALA A 468 -2.31 12.09 -25.29
N HIS A 469 -3.31 12.99 -25.24
CA HIS A 469 -3.53 13.92 -24.13
C HIS A 469 -3.76 13.27 -22.76
N TYR A 470 -4.21 12.00 -22.68
CA TYR A 470 -4.34 11.29 -21.40
C TYR A 470 -2.99 10.85 -20.81
N PHE A 471 -1.95 10.80 -21.65
CA PHE A 471 -0.62 10.32 -21.30
C PHE A 471 0.47 11.38 -21.51
N GLN A 472 0.12 12.62 -21.87
CA GLN A 472 1.10 13.65 -22.24
C GLN A 472 2.09 13.89 -21.09
N GLY A 473 3.32 13.40 -21.26
CA GLY A 473 4.41 13.48 -20.28
C GLY A 473 4.44 12.36 -19.23
N ASP A 474 3.60 11.33 -19.37
CA ASP A 474 3.54 10.18 -18.46
C ASP A 474 4.39 9.01 -18.96
N SER A 475 5.53 8.80 -18.31
CA SER A 475 6.33 7.57 -18.48
C SER A 475 5.53 6.35 -18.01
N ILE A 476 5.34 5.39 -18.90
CA ILE A 476 4.58 4.17 -18.64
C ILE A 476 5.50 3.10 -18.05
N ARG A 477 5.12 2.57 -16.89
CA ARG A 477 5.94 1.61 -16.14
C ARG A 477 5.38 0.21 -16.14
N THR A 478 4.07 0.07 -16.25
CA THR A 478 3.41 -1.24 -16.27
C THR A 478 2.11 -1.17 -17.06
N LEU A 479 1.78 -2.27 -17.74
CA LEU A 479 0.57 -2.44 -18.53
C LEU A 479 -0.03 -3.80 -18.18
N LEU A 480 -1.36 -3.84 -18.10
CA LEU A 480 -2.10 -5.08 -17.94
C LEU A 480 -3.31 -5.06 -18.86
N ALA A 481 -3.20 -5.79 -19.97
CA ALA A 481 -4.29 -5.95 -20.92
C ALA A 481 -5.22 -7.09 -20.50
N ASP A 482 -6.51 -6.77 -20.41
CA ASP A 482 -7.62 -7.70 -20.21
C ASP A 482 -8.64 -7.57 -21.37
N HIS A 483 -9.56 -8.54 -21.50
CA HIS A 483 -10.57 -8.55 -22.55
C HIS A 483 -11.46 -7.31 -22.51
N GLN A 484 -11.79 -6.80 -21.31
CA GLN A 484 -12.68 -5.63 -21.15
C GLN A 484 -11.92 -4.35 -20.83
N THR A 485 -10.77 -4.45 -20.18
CA THR A 485 -10.04 -3.31 -19.66
C THR A 485 -8.57 -3.32 -20.00
N ILE A 486 -7.94 -2.15 -20.06
CA ILE A 486 -6.49 -2.02 -20.02
C ILE A 486 -6.13 -1.17 -18.82
N TRP A 487 -5.22 -1.66 -18.00
CA TRP A 487 -4.66 -0.90 -16.88
C TRP A 487 -3.26 -0.42 -17.23
N VAL A 488 -3.01 0.85 -16.94
CA VAL A 488 -1.76 1.52 -17.25
C VAL A 488 -1.23 2.19 -15.99
N GLY A 489 -0.10 1.69 -15.50
CA GLY A 489 0.63 2.32 -14.40
C GLY A 489 1.56 3.41 -14.93
N THR A 490 1.40 4.61 -14.40
CA THR A 490 2.17 5.79 -14.79
C THR A 490 2.91 6.41 -13.60
N GLN A 491 3.73 7.43 -13.85
CA GLN A 491 4.31 8.24 -12.78
C GLN A 491 3.29 9.14 -12.07
N ASN A 492 2.14 9.42 -12.69
CA ASN A 492 1.12 10.36 -12.21
C ASN A 492 -0.24 9.69 -11.95
N GLY A 493 -0.25 8.40 -11.63
CA GLY A 493 -1.43 7.64 -11.23
C GLY A 493 -1.65 6.35 -12.02
N LEU A 494 -2.76 5.70 -11.73
CA LEU A 494 -3.26 4.53 -12.46
C LEU A 494 -4.30 4.97 -13.48
N ILE A 495 -4.20 4.51 -14.71
CA ILE A 495 -5.19 4.77 -15.75
C ILE A 495 -5.89 3.46 -16.13
N LYS A 496 -7.23 3.47 -16.14
CA LYS A 496 -8.09 2.39 -16.64
C LYS A 496 -8.69 2.81 -17.97
N TYR A 497 -8.52 1.96 -18.98
CA TYR A 497 -9.26 2.05 -20.23
C TYR A 497 -10.37 1.01 -20.24
N VAL A 498 -11.61 1.44 -20.46
CA VAL A 498 -12.76 0.54 -20.64
C VAL A 498 -13.06 0.45 -22.14
N LYS A 499 -12.81 -0.73 -22.73
CA LYS A 499 -12.85 -0.91 -24.20
C LYS A 499 -14.24 -0.68 -24.79
N SER A 500 -15.29 -1.20 -24.12
CA SER A 500 -16.69 -1.10 -24.58
C SER A 500 -17.21 0.33 -24.65
N GLU A 501 -16.71 1.21 -23.77
CA GLU A 501 -17.15 2.60 -23.64
C GLU A 501 -16.18 3.58 -24.30
N ASN A 502 -15.01 3.11 -24.78
CA ASN A 502 -13.89 3.94 -25.23
C ASN A 502 -13.59 5.07 -24.22
N ARG A 503 -13.52 4.69 -22.93
CA ARG A 503 -13.44 5.62 -21.81
C ARG A 503 -12.17 5.38 -20.99
N TRP A 504 -11.56 6.49 -20.59
CA TRP A 504 -10.33 6.53 -19.81
C TRP A 504 -10.63 7.13 -18.44
N VAL A 505 -10.18 6.48 -17.38
CA VAL A 505 -10.35 6.93 -15.99
C VAL A 505 -9.00 6.94 -15.31
N ARG A 506 -8.68 8.03 -14.62
CA ARG A 506 -7.46 8.16 -13.84
C ARG A 506 -7.77 8.06 -12.34
N TYR A 507 -6.97 7.28 -11.64
CA TYR A 507 -6.96 7.16 -10.19
C TYR A 507 -5.64 7.70 -9.66
N THR A 508 -5.71 8.50 -8.60
CA THR A 508 -4.59 9.21 -7.99
C THR A 508 -4.60 9.01 -6.47
N ILE A 509 -3.70 9.70 -5.77
CA ILE A 509 -3.74 9.78 -4.30
C ILE A 509 -5.06 10.33 -3.74
N ASN A 510 -5.83 11.08 -4.54
CA ASN A 510 -7.14 11.57 -4.13
C ASN A 510 -8.23 10.49 -4.16
N ASP A 511 -7.96 9.35 -4.82
CA ASP A 511 -8.91 8.25 -4.98
C ASP A 511 -8.62 7.09 -4.01
N GLY A 512 -7.41 7.02 -3.46
CA GLY A 512 -7.01 5.97 -2.51
C GLY A 512 -5.60 5.42 -2.70
N LEU A 513 -4.87 5.83 -3.75
CA LEU A 513 -3.47 5.41 -3.93
C LEU A 513 -2.57 6.05 -2.84
N PRO A 514 -1.59 5.32 -2.29
CA PRO A 514 -0.60 5.90 -1.37
C PRO A 514 0.47 6.73 -2.09
N ASP A 515 0.73 6.46 -3.37
CA ASP A 515 1.62 7.23 -4.24
C ASP A 515 1.10 7.16 -5.68
N ASN A 516 1.29 8.23 -6.45
CA ASN A 516 0.89 8.28 -7.86
C ASN A 516 1.81 7.46 -8.77
N ARG A 517 3.04 7.14 -8.35
CA ARG A 517 3.97 6.33 -9.13
C ARG A 517 3.60 4.85 -8.98
N VAL A 518 2.87 4.36 -9.97
CA VAL A 518 2.46 2.96 -10.07
C VAL A 518 3.54 2.18 -10.81
N SER A 519 4.10 1.17 -10.14
CA SER A 519 5.21 0.38 -10.66
C SER A 519 4.78 -1.00 -11.17
N TRP A 520 3.73 -1.61 -10.59
CA TRP A 520 3.33 -2.98 -10.93
C TRP A 520 1.83 -3.22 -10.78
N LEU A 521 1.28 -4.15 -11.55
CA LEU A 521 -0.15 -4.50 -11.57
C LEU A 521 -0.35 -6.02 -11.63
N LEU A 522 -1.32 -6.53 -10.89
CA LEU A 522 -1.83 -7.91 -11.00
C LEU A 522 -3.36 -7.91 -10.89
N LEU A 523 -4.02 -8.56 -11.84
CA LEU A 523 -5.47 -8.78 -11.80
C LEU A 523 -5.78 -10.10 -11.09
N ASP A 524 -6.71 -10.05 -10.14
CA ASP A 524 -7.18 -11.19 -9.33
C ASP A 524 -8.72 -11.13 -9.25
N GLY A 525 -9.38 -11.57 -10.32
CA GLY A 525 -10.83 -11.48 -10.48
C GLY A 525 -11.32 -10.03 -10.39
N ASP A 526 -12.14 -9.74 -9.39
CA ASP A 526 -12.69 -8.39 -9.16
C ASP A 526 -11.71 -7.44 -8.45
N TYR A 527 -10.53 -7.92 -8.08
CA TYR A 527 -9.50 -7.14 -7.41
C TYR A 527 -8.32 -6.85 -8.32
N LEU A 528 -7.81 -5.63 -8.24
CA LEU A 528 -6.57 -5.22 -8.85
C LEU A 528 -5.57 -4.96 -7.73
N TRP A 529 -4.46 -5.69 -7.74
CA TRP A 529 -3.33 -5.45 -6.87
C TRP A 529 -2.37 -4.48 -7.56
N ILE A 530 -2.00 -3.41 -6.87
CA ILE A 530 -1.24 -2.30 -7.42
C ILE A 530 0.00 -2.10 -6.55
N GLY A 531 1.17 -2.24 -7.15
CA GLY A 531 2.44 -1.88 -6.55
C GLY A 531 2.73 -0.40 -6.82
N THR A 532 3.06 0.36 -5.78
CA THR A 532 3.41 1.78 -5.88
C THR A 532 4.71 2.06 -5.13
N ARG A 533 5.23 3.29 -5.21
CA ARG A 533 6.34 3.72 -4.34
C ARG A 533 5.96 3.94 -2.87
N GLY A 534 4.66 4.03 -2.56
CA GLY A 534 4.14 4.28 -1.22
C GLY A 534 3.58 3.04 -0.50
N GLY A 535 3.40 1.94 -1.21
CA GLY A 535 2.96 0.66 -0.66
C GLY A 535 2.24 -0.22 -1.69
N LEU A 536 1.69 -1.31 -1.18
CA LEU A 536 0.81 -2.23 -1.90
C LEU A 536 -0.64 -1.76 -1.75
N VAL A 537 -1.43 -1.86 -2.81
CA VAL A 537 -2.86 -1.56 -2.78
C VAL A 537 -3.65 -2.72 -3.35
N ARG A 538 -4.80 -3.01 -2.74
CA ARG A 538 -5.84 -3.88 -3.28
C ARG A 538 -7.06 -3.05 -3.59
N PHE A 539 -7.46 -3.01 -4.86
CA PHE A 539 -8.59 -2.21 -5.34
C PHE A 539 -9.71 -3.10 -5.88
N PHE A 540 -10.92 -2.99 -5.32
CA PHE A 540 -12.13 -3.61 -5.85
C PHE A 540 -12.59 -2.81 -7.08
N TRP A 541 -12.08 -3.19 -8.25
CA TRP A 541 -12.12 -2.35 -9.44
C TRP A 541 -13.43 -2.47 -10.24
N ASN A 542 -14.17 -3.56 -10.05
CA ASN A 542 -15.39 -3.89 -10.80
C ASN A 542 -16.64 -3.83 -9.90
N ALA A 543 -16.70 -2.84 -9.01
CA ALA A 543 -17.80 -2.67 -8.08
C ALA A 543 -19.12 -2.32 -8.82
N PRO A 544 -20.20 -3.11 -8.69
CA PRO A 544 -21.43 -2.91 -9.46
C PRO A 544 -22.20 -1.63 -9.09
N TYR A 545 -21.91 -1.05 -7.92
CA TYR A 545 -22.52 0.21 -7.45
C TYR A 545 -21.73 1.45 -7.87
N ARG A 546 -20.52 1.28 -8.44
CA ARG A 546 -19.64 2.40 -8.74
C ARG A 546 -19.69 2.73 -10.22
N ILE A 547 -19.90 4.00 -10.52
CA ILE A 547 -19.69 4.56 -11.84
C ILE A 547 -18.35 5.29 -11.78
N ASP A 548 -17.36 4.70 -12.44
CA ASP A 548 -15.98 5.22 -12.49
C ASP A 548 -15.88 6.52 -13.26
#